data_AF-A0A098BM12-F1
#
_entry.id   AF-A0A098BM12-F1
#
_cell.length_a   1.000
_cell.length_b   1.000
_cell.length_c   1.000
_cell.angle_alpha   90.00
_cell.angle_beta   90.00
_cell.angle_gamma   90.00
#
_symmetry.space_group_name_H-M   'P 1'
#
loop_
_entity.id
_entity.type
_entity.pdbx_description
1 polymer ?
#
loop_
_entity_poly.entity_id
_entity_poly.type
_entity_poly.pdbx_seq_one_letter_code
_entity_poly.pdbx_strand_id
1 'polypeptide(L)' 'MAERDALQTRHRALTAAADAASGGKDRYGRQLRSELAYVSALSVRDLRRTADDLARRIRRVDLEIQRVNWEVDLIDE' A
#
# COMPACT_ATOMS: atom_id res chain seq x y z
N MET A 1 5.58 -17.90 -3.08
CA MET A 1 4.42 -17.17 -2.52
C MET A 1 4.80 -16.21 -1.40
N ALA A 2 5.63 -16.62 -0.42
CA ALA A 2 6.00 -15.76 0.73
C ALA A 2 6.53 -14.35 0.38
N GLU A 3 7.33 -14.19 -0.67
CA GLU A 3 7.83 -12.86 -1.09
C GLU A 3 6.70 -11.91 -1.52
N ARG A 4 5.75 -12.40 -2.31
CA ARG A 4 4.58 -11.65 -2.74
C ARG A 4 3.76 -11.18 -1.54
N ASP A 5 3.50 -12.08 -0.60
CA ASP A 5 2.67 -11.80 0.58
C ASP A 5 3.34 -10.76 1.50
N ALA A 6 4.67 -10.84 1.66
CA ALA A 6 5.44 -9.83 2.37
C ALA A 6 5.36 -8.44 1.69
N LEU A 7 5.49 -8.39 0.36
CA LEU A 7 5.35 -7.15 -0.41
C LEU A 7 3.94 -6.55 -0.29
N GLN A 8 2.91 -7.39 -0.38
CA GLN A 8 1.51 -6.96 -0.20
C GLN A 8 1.24 -6.42 1.20
N THR A 9 1.77 -7.08 2.23
CA THR A 9 1.64 -6.65 3.63
C THR A 9 2.27 -5.27 3.82
N ARG A 10 3.48 -5.08 3.31
CA ARG A 10 4.19 -3.79 3.37
C ARG A 10 3.48 -2.69 2.59
N HIS A 11 2.96 -3.01 1.41
CA HIS A 11 2.17 -2.07 0.61
C HIS A 11 0.93 -1.59 1.38
N ARG A 12 0.14 -2.52 1.93
CA ARG A 12 -1.06 -2.20 2.71
C ARG A 12 -0.74 -1.31 3.91
N ALA A 13 0.34 -1.59 4.64
CA ALA A 13 0.76 -0.79 5.79
C ALA A 13 1.10 0.67 5.38
N LEU A 14 1.81 0.86 4.27
CA LEU A 14 2.18 2.20 3.79
C LEU A 14 0.97 2.99 3.27
N THR A 15 0.05 2.34 2.56
CA THR A 15 -1.21 2.97 2.13
C THR A 15 -2.02 3.43 3.34
N ALA A 16 -2.21 2.55 4.33
CA ALA A 16 -2.95 2.89 5.55
C ALA A 16 -2.28 4.03 6.33
N ALA A 17 -0.94 4.05 6.42
CA ALA A 17 -0.20 5.14 7.04
C ALA A 17 -0.38 6.46 6.27
N ALA A 18 -0.34 6.44 4.94
CA ALA A 18 -0.54 7.62 4.11
C ALA A 18 -1.95 8.18 4.26
N ASP A 19 -2.97 7.32 4.30
CA ASP A 19 -4.36 7.72 4.49
C ASP A 19 -4.59 8.31 5.89
N ALA A 20 -3.95 7.74 6.90
CA ALA A 20 -3.99 8.29 8.25
C ALA A 20 -3.32 9.65 8.35
N ALA A 21 -2.13 9.78 7.76
CA ALA A 21 -1.35 11.02 7.71
C ALA A 21 -2.02 12.13 6.87
N SER A 22 -2.90 11.77 5.93
CA SER A 22 -3.60 12.73 5.06
C SER A 22 -4.77 13.45 5.76
N GLY A 23 -5.07 13.14 7.03
CA GLY A 23 -6.10 13.83 7.80
C GLY A 23 -7.53 13.54 7.33
N GLY A 24 -7.84 12.26 7.05
CA GLY A 24 -9.13 11.81 6.52
C GLY A 24 -10.39 12.51 7.11
N LYS A 25 -11.35 12.75 6.21
CA LYS A 25 -12.50 13.69 6.25
C LYS A 25 -13.34 13.77 7.54
N ASP A 26 -13.28 12.77 8.43
CA ASP A 26 -14.15 12.70 9.62
C ASP A 26 -13.41 12.79 10.96
N ARG A 27 -12.06 12.78 10.99
CA ARG A 27 -11.33 12.63 12.26
C ARG A 27 -11.02 13.94 13.00
N TYR A 28 -11.14 15.06 12.31
CA TYR A 28 -11.01 16.37 12.91
C TYR A 28 -12.21 17.18 12.44
N GLY A 29 -13.32 17.10 13.18
CA GLY A 29 -14.41 18.06 13.03
C GLY A 29 -13.84 19.48 12.98
N ARG A 30 -14.53 20.39 12.28
CA ARG A 30 -14.09 21.76 11.96
C ARG A 30 -13.32 22.39 13.14
N GLN A 31 -11.99 22.34 13.10
CA GLN A 31 -11.14 22.86 14.17
C GLN A 31 -11.49 24.34 14.36
N LEU A 32 -11.91 24.69 15.57
CA LEU A 32 -12.12 26.09 15.94
C LEU A 32 -10.75 26.78 16.03
N ARG A 33 -10.70 28.08 15.74
CA ARG A 33 -9.43 28.84 15.67
C ARG A 33 -8.63 28.86 16.99
N SER A 34 -9.23 28.40 18.08
CA SER A 34 -8.65 28.29 19.43
C SER A 34 -8.14 26.89 19.80
N GLU A 35 -8.35 25.87 18.95
CA GLU A 35 -7.88 24.50 19.21
C GLU A 35 -6.47 24.28 18.64
N LEU A 36 -5.71 23.37 19.25
CA LEU A 36 -4.39 22.96 18.75
C LEU A 36 -4.57 22.16 17.45
N ALA A 37 -3.90 22.60 16.38
CA ALA A 37 -3.94 21.91 15.10
C ALA A 37 -3.21 20.56 15.17
N TYR A 38 -3.86 19.51 14.67
CA TYR A 38 -3.22 18.21 14.47
C TYR A 38 -2.43 18.22 13.15
N VAL A 39 -1.13 17.98 13.25
CA VAL A 39 -0.22 17.87 12.09
C VAL A 39 0.38 16.47 12.07
N SER A 40 0.35 15.83 10.89
CA SER A 40 0.99 14.52 10.70
C SER A 40 2.51 14.62 10.86
N ALA A 41 3.09 13.68 11.61
CA ALA A 41 4.54 13.51 11.72
C ALA A 41 5.16 12.83 10.47
N LEU A 42 4.34 12.26 9.59
CA LEU A 42 4.79 11.50 8.42
C LEU A 42 4.51 12.26 7.12
N SER A 43 5.49 12.23 6.20
CA SER A 43 5.34 12.72 4.84
C SER A 43 4.44 11.80 4.01
N VAL A 44 3.21 12.26 3.73
CA VAL A 44 2.26 11.54 2.87
C VAL A 44 2.85 11.27 1.49
N ARG A 45 3.61 12.24 0.94
CA ARG A 45 4.24 12.12 -0.37
C ARG A 45 5.23 10.95 -0.42
N ASP A 46 6.09 10.82 0.59
CA ASP A 46 7.11 9.77 0.62
C ASP A 46 6.49 8.38 0.88
N LEU A 47 5.45 8.32 1.73
CA LEU A 47 4.68 7.10 1.97
C LEU A 47 4.03 6.61 0.67
N ARG A 48 3.37 7.50 -0.08
CA ARG A 48 2.73 7.17 -1.36
C ARG A 48 3.75 6.74 -2.42
N ARG A 49 4.86 7.47 -2.57
CA ARG A 49 5.93 7.07 -3.50
C ARG A 49 6.42 5.65 -3.21
N THR A 50 6.64 5.34 -1.94
CA THR A 50 7.10 4.00 -1.54
C THR A 50 6.04 2.92 -1.77
N ALA A 51 4.76 3.24 -1.54
CA ALA A 51 3.66 2.34 -1.84
C ALA A 51 3.58 2.05 -3.35
N ASP A 52 3.68 3.07 -4.21
CA ASP A 52 3.66 2.92 -5.66
C ASP A 52 4.82 2.04 -6.17
N ASP A 53 6.01 2.19 -5.58
CA ASP A 53 7.16 1.33 -5.86
C ASP A 53 6.90 -0.14 -5.51
N LEU A 54 6.28 -0.39 -4.36
CA LEU A 54 5.89 -1.76 -3.96
C LEU A 54 4.81 -2.32 -4.87
N ALA A 55 3.81 -1.52 -5.25
CA ALA A 55 2.75 -1.94 -6.18
C ALA A 55 3.35 -2.42 -7.51
N ARG A 56 4.33 -1.69 -8.05
CA ARG A 56 5.08 -2.10 -9.25
C ARG A 56 5.82 -3.43 -9.07
N ARG A 57 6.43 -3.66 -7.91
CA ARG A 57 7.13 -4.93 -7.60
C ARG A 57 6.16 -6.09 -7.50
N ILE A 58 5.04 -5.91 -6.80
CA ILE A 58 3.96 -6.91 -6.70
C ILE A 58 3.47 -7.29 -8.09
N ARG A 59 3.19 -6.31 -8.95
CA ARG A 59 2.75 -6.54 -10.33
C ARG A 59 3.75 -7.39 -11.12
N ARG A 60 5.05 -7.12 -10.98
CA ARG A 60 6.09 -7.90 -11.66
C ARG A 60 6.08 -9.36 -11.20
N VAL A 61 6.06 -9.60 -9.89
CA VAL A 61 6.01 -10.95 -9.32
C VAL A 61 4.74 -11.68 -9.77
N ASP A 62 3.59 -10.99 -9.78
CA ASP A 62 2.33 -11.55 -10.27
C ASP A 62 2.42 -11.97 -11.73
N LEU A 63 3.02 -11.14 -12.59
CA LEU A 63 3.21 -11.46 -14.00
C LEU A 63 4.13 -12.66 -14.20
N GLU A 64 5.20 -12.79 -13.42
CA GLU A 64 6.08 -13.96 -13.47
C GLU A 64 5.36 -15.24 -13.04
N ILE A 65 4.61 -15.18 -11.94
CA ILE A 65 3.80 -16.30 -11.46
C ILE A 65 2.80 -16.71 -12.54
N GLN A 66 2.09 -15.75 -13.13
CA GLN A 66 1.13 -16.05 -14.20
C GLN A 66 1.82 -16.66 -15.40
N ARG A 67 2.95 -16.10 -15.87
CA ARG A 67 3.71 -16.68 -16.98
C ARG A 67 4.06 -18.15 -16.73
N VAL A 68 4.58 -18.46 -15.54
CA VAL A 68 4.91 -19.86 -15.17
C VAL A 68 3.65 -20.72 -15.13
N ASN A 69 2.54 -20.23 -14.56
CA ASN A 69 1.27 -20.98 -14.56
C ASN A 69 0.77 -21.30 -15.98
N TRP A 70 1.07 -20.47 -16.98
CA TRP A 70 0.73 -20.72 -18.39
C TRP A 70 1.70 -21.67 -19.10
N GLU A 71 2.89 -21.89 -18.57
CA GLU A 71 3.92 -22.77 -19.15
C GLU A 71 3.86 -24.21 -18.58
N VAL A 72 3.04 -24.45 -17.56
CA VAL A 72 2.89 -25.75 -16.90
C VAL A 72 1.59 -26.41 -17.38
N ASP A 73 1.71 -27.54 -18.07
CA ASP A 73 0.56 -28.40 -18.37
C ASP A 73 -0.03 -28.92 -17.06
N LEU A 74 -1.35 -28.80 -16.90
CA LEU A 74 -2.05 -29.44 -15.79
C LEU A 74 -1.87 -30.96 -15.91
N ILE A 75 -1.42 -31.58 -14.82
CA ILE A 75 -1.44 -33.03 -14.71
C ILE A 75 -2.92 -33.41 -14.51
N ASP A 76 -3.57 -33.86 -15.58
CA ASP A 76 -4.90 -34.46 -15.51
C ASP A 76 -4.78 -35.86 -14.88
N GLU A 77 -5.65 -36.16 -13.92
CA GLU A 77 -5.78 -37.45 -13.21
C GLU A 77 -6.43 -38.54 -14.08
#